data_AF-M0ZYS8-F1
#
_entry.id   AF-M0ZYS8-F1
#
_cell.length_a   1.000
_cell.length_b   1.000
_cell.length_c   1.000
_cell.angle_alpha   90.00
_cell.angle_beta   90.00
_cell.angle_gamma   90.00
#
_symmetry.space_group_name_H-M   'P 1'
#
loop_
_entity.id
_entity.type
_entity.pdbx_description
1 polymer ?
#
loop_
_entity_poly.entity_id
_entity_poly.type
_entity_poly.pdbx_seq_one_letter_code
_entity_poly.pdbx_strand_id
1 'polypeptide(L)'
;MRYSIHGQWRGYSAGGCQDYDTWHQNPQYRLRASGPDASLPIHVFITLTQGVSFSRTTAGFRNYQSSHDSMMFYIGMRILKTRGRRAAYNIYLHESVGGTDYVNSREISCEMVLDPDPKGYTIVPTTIHPGEEAPFVLSVFTKASISLETL
;
A
#
# COMPACT_ATOMS: atom_id res chain seq x y z
N MET A 1 -4.79 -11.66 -12.07
CA MET A 1 -5.90 -11.20 -11.20
C MET A 1 -5.52 -9.86 -10.59
N ARG A 2 -6.52 -9.06 -10.18
CA ARG A 2 -6.31 -7.76 -9.52
C ARG A 2 -6.99 -7.78 -8.16
N TYR A 3 -6.26 -7.41 -7.12
CA TYR A 3 -6.74 -7.26 -5.75
C TYR A 3 -6.56 -5.80 -5.35
N SER A 4 -7.64 -5.10 -5.01
CA SER A 4 -7.59 -3.67 -4.67
C SER A 4 -8.19 -3.39 -3.31
N ILE A 5 -7.57 -2.48 -2.57
CA ILE A 5 -8.11 -1.95 -1.33
C ILE A 5 -8.11 -0.41 -1.36
N HIS A 6 -9.19 0.16 -0.85
CA HIS A 6 -9.35 1.60 -0.69
C HIS A 6 -8.80 2.01 0.68
N GLY A 7 -7.96 3.04 0.70
CA GLY A 7 -7.34 3.56 1.91
C GLY A 7 -7.32 5.08 1.92
N GLN A 8 -6.86 5.64 3.03
CA GLN A 8 -6.63 7.07 3.17
C GLN A 8 -5.53 7.33 4.20
N TRP A 9 -4.69 8.32 3.93
CA TRP A 9 -3.90 8.99 4.95
C TRP A 9 -4.80 10.04 5.59
N ARG A 10 -5.10 9.92 6.89
CA ARG A 10 -6.00 10.84 7.58
C ARG A 10 -5.77 10.86 9.08
N GLY A 11 -5.66 12.04 9.68
CA GLY A 11 -5.39 12.23 11.09
C GLY A 11 -4.13 11.47 11.49
N TYR A 12 -4.25 10.58 12.49
CA TYR A 12 -3.11 9.80 12.98
C TYR A 12 -2.48 8.88 11.92
N SER A 13 -3.21 8.49 10.86
CA SER A 13 -2.65 7.63 9.82
C SER A 13 -1.90 8.38 8.72
N ALA A 14 -1.86 9.72 8.75
CA ALA A 14 -1.01 10.53 7.87
C ALA A 14 0.40 10.66 8.49
N GLY A 15 1.12 9.53 8.55
CA GLY A 15 2.33 9.38 9.35
C GLY A 15 3.64 9.84 8.70
N GLY A 16 3.64 10.14 7.41
CA GLY A 16 4.84 10.50 6.65
C GLY A 16 5.78 9.32 6.36
N CYS A 17 6.92 9.60 5.74
CA CYS A 17 7.92 8.58 5.37
C CYS A 17 8.68 8.02 6.58
N GLN A 18 9.58 7.05 6.34
CA GLN A 18 10.35 6.37 7.38
C GLN A 18 11.28 7.29 8.21
N ASP A 19 11.45 8.55 7.80
CA ASP A 19 12.30 9.52 8.49
C ASP A 19 11.57 10.19 9.67
N TYR A 20 10.28 9.92 9.85
CA TYR A 20 9.44 10.46 10.93
C TYR A 20 9.00 9.39 11.92
N ASP A 21 8.93 9.74 13.21
CA ASP A 21 8.52 8.83 14.28
C ASP A 21 7.11 8.25 14.07
N THR A 22 6.24 8.98 13.35
CA THR A 22 4.86 8.61 13.06
C THR A 22 4.70 7.65 11.89
N TRP A 23 5.77 7.25 11.17
CA TRP A 23 5.66 6.47 9.93
C TRP A 23 4.88 5.15 10.11
N HIS A 24 5.05 4.48 11.26
CA HIS A 24 4.41 3.22 11.57
C HIS A 24 2.88 3.34 11.76
N GLN A 25 2.37 4.57 11.91
CA GLN A 25 0.95 4.88 12.01
C GLN A 25 0.25 4.90 10.65
N ASN A 26 1.00 4.97 9.53
CA ASN A 26 0.43 4.86 8.19
C ASN A 26 -0.44 3.60 8.04
N PRO A 27 -1.41 3.58 7.11
CA PRO A 27 -2.14 2.36 6.78
C PRO A 27 -1.17 1.23 6.43
N GLN A 28 -1.50 0.01 6.82
CA GLN A 28 -0.67 -1.17 6.55
C GLN A 28 -1.55 -2.30 6.05
N TYR A 29 -1.06 -3.02 5.04
CA TYR A 29 -1.80 -4.08 4.38
C TYR A 29 -0.98 -5.34 4.29
N ARG A 30 -1.57 -6.47 4.67
CA ARG A 30 -0.94 -7.79 4.56
C ARG A 30 -1.26 -8.40 3.20
N LEU A 31 -0.22 -8.71 2.45
CA LEU A 31 -0.26 -9.52 1.23
C LEU A 31 0.20 -10.93 1.57
N ARG A 32 -0.65 -11.94 1.33
CA ARG A 32 -0.32 -13.33 1.60
C ARG A 32 -0.79 -14.23 0.46
N ALA A 33 0.11 -15.08 -0.05
CA ALA A 33 -0.23 -16.13 -0.99
C ALA A 33 -1.03 -17.25 -0.31
N SER A 34 -1.92 -17.89 -1.07
CA SER A 34 -2.84 -18.91 -0.59
C SER A 34 -2.86 -20.12 -1.53
N GLY A 35 -3.28 -21.27 -1.01
CA GLY A 35 -3.35 -22.50 -1.80
C GLY A 35 -1.96 -22.97 -2.28
N PRO A 36 -1.87 -23.62 -3.46
CA PRO A 36 -0.61 -24.12 -4.01
C PRO A 36 0.44 -23.03 -4.26
N ASP A 37 0.00 -21.80 -4.52
CA ASP A 37 0.91 -20.67 -4.77
C ASP A 37 1.67 -20.24 -3.50
N ALA A 38 1.19 -20.60 -2.30
CA ALA A 38 1.83 -20.23 -1.04
C ALA A 38 3.22 -20.85 -0.82
N SER A 39 3.58 -21.87 -1.60
CA SER A 39 4.89 -22.54 -1.56
C SER A 39 5.82 -22.18 -2.71
N LEU A 40 5.42 -21.26 -3.61
CA LEU A 40 6.20 -20.87 -4.77
C LEU A 40 6.48 -19.36 -4.75
N PRO A 41 7.59 -18.89 -5.37
CA PRO A 41 7.78 -17.49 -5.62
C PRO A 41 6.65 -16.92 -6.48
N ILE A 42 6.13 -15.75 -6.11
CA ILE A 42 5.02 -15.10 -6.82
C ILE A 42 5.48 -13.78 -7.43
N HIS A 43 5.16 -13.57 -8.71
CA HIS A 43 5.34 -12.29 -9.37
C HIS A 43 4.20 -11.35 -8.98
N VAL A 44 4.54 -10.15 -8.51
CA VAL A 44 3.59 -9.11 -8.13
C VAL A 44 3.95 -7.80 -8.81
N PHE A 45 2.91 -7.12 -9.29
CA PHE A 45 2.98 -5.73 -9.72
C PHE A 45 2.01 -4.94 -8.84
N ILE A 46 2.54 -4.02 -8.04
CA ILE A 46 1.78 -3.28 -7.01
C ILE A 46 1.67 -1.83 -7.46
N THR A 47 0.47 -1.24 -7.38
CA THR A 47 0.25 0.18 -7.66
C THR A 47 -0.36 0.90 -6.47
N LEU A 48 0.07 2.15 -6.24
CA LEU A 48 -0.51 3.08 -5.29
C LEU A 48 -1.00 4.31 -6.04
N THR A 49 -2.32 4.53 -6.07
CA THR A 49 -2.98 5.63 -6.79
C THR A 49 -3.57 6.62 -5.79
N GLN A 50 -3.13 7.87 -5.79
CA GLN A 50 -3.67 8.94 -4.93
C GLN A 50 -4.73 9.80 -5.64
N GLY A 51 -5.33 10.77 -4.93
CA GLY A 51 -6.27 11.76 -5.45
C GLY A 51 -7.58 11.16 -6.00
N VAL A 52 -7.93 9.96 -5.56
CA VAL A 52 -9.18 9.30 -5.92
C VAL A 52 -10.31 9.89 -5.09
N SER A 53 -11.45 10.23 -5.69
CA SER A 53 -12.61 10.65 -4.89
C SER A 53 -13.44 9.43 -4.46
N PHE A 54 -13.69 9.30 -3.16
CA PHE A 54 -14.72 8.38 -2.66
C PHE A 54 -16.07 9.09 -2.76
N SER A 55 -16.74 9.00 -3.91
CA SER A 55 -18.09 9.53 -4.04
C SER A 55 -19.03 8.89 -3.00
N ARG A 56 -19.78 9.72 -2.27
CA ARG A 56 -20.88 9.30 -1.39
C ARG A 56 -22.20 9.03 -2.15
N THR A 57 -22.24 9.21 -3.47
CA THR A 57 -23.49 9.06 -4.24
C THR A 57 -23.63 7.66 -4.85
N THR A 58 -24.63 6.94 -4.33
CA THR A 58 -25.39 5.83 -4.91
C THR A 58 -24.63 4.56 -5.35
N ALA A 59 -25.00 3.42 -4.75
CA ALA A 59 -24.59 2.09 -5.17
C ALA A 59 -25.03 1.82 -6.63
N GLY A 60 -24.11 1.95 -7.58
CA GLY A 60 -24.38 1.64 -8.98
C GLY A 60 -23.35 2.16 -9.97
N PHE A 61 -22.67 3.26 -9.66
CA PHE A 61 -21.66 3.86 -10.56
C PHE A 61 -20.43 4.29 -9.77
N ARG A 62 -19.50 3.35 -9.53
CA ARG A 62 -18.16 3.65 -8.98
C ARG A 62 -17.30 4.29 -10.06
N ASN A 63 -17.66 5.49 -10.49
CA ASN A 63 -16.85 6.27 -11.39
C ASN A 63 -15.69 6.86 -10.57
N TYR A 64 -14.48 6.35 -10.81
CA TYR A 64 -13.22 6.96 -10.39
C TYR A 64 -13.09 8.31 -11.07
N GLN A 65 -13.73 9.34 -10.52
CA GLN A 65 -13.52 10.68 -11.01
C GLN A 65 -12.19 11.18 -10.46
N SER A 66 -11.24 11.39 -11.38
CA SER A 66 -10.07 12.21 -11.12
C SER A 66 -10.57 13.60 -10.74
N SER A 67 -10.47 13.96 -9.47
CA SER A 67 -10.60 15.36 -9.06
C SER A 67 -9.38 16.07 -9.63
N HIS A 68 -9.57 16.76 -10.76
CA HIS A 68 -8.53 17.59 -11.40
C HIS A 68 -7.99 18.70 -10.48
N ASP A 69 -8.56 18.85 -9.28
CA ASP A 69 -8.28 19.89 -8.29
C ASP A 69 -7.80 19.32 -6.93
N SER A 70 -7.44 18.03 -6.86
CA SER A 70 -6.84 17.47 -5.64
C SER A 70 -5.34 17.72 -5.62
N MET A 71 -4.86 18.39 -4.56
CA MET A 71 -3.44 18.50 -4.25
C MET A 71 -2.80 17.10 -4.23
N MET A 72 -1.79 16.89 -5.06
CA MET A 72 -1.03 15.64 -5.11
C MET A 72 0.21 15.74 -4.22
N PHE A 73 0.48 14.67 -3.49
CA PHE A 73 1.65 14.55 -2.62
C PHE A 73 2.75 13.72 -3.28
N TYR A 74 3.97 13.83 -2.76
CA TYR A 74 5.00 12.84 -3.07
C TYR A 74 4.64 11.56 -2.32
N ILE A 75 4.28 10.51 -3.06
CA ILE A 75 3.84 9.23 -2.49
C ILE A 75 4.89 8.15 -2.71
N GLY A 76 4.94 7.20 -1.78
CA GLY A 76 5.82 6.05 -1.80
C GLY A 76 5.17 4.84 -1.13
N MET A 77 5.85 3.69 -1.21
CA MET A 77 5.49 2.54 -0.39
C MET A 77 6.71 1.73 0.06
N ARG A 78 6.55 1.00 1.16
CA ARG A 78 7.53 0.03 1.68
C ARG A 78 6.90 -1.35 1.76
N ILE A 79 7.67 -2.38 1.43
CA ILE A 79 7.26 -3.78 1.45
C ILE A 79 8.20 -4.51 2.40
N LEU A 80 7.65 -5.05 3.49
CA LEU A 80 8.41 -5.51 4.64
C LEU A 80 7.99 -6.92 5.05
N LYS A 81 8.91 -7.71 5.63
CA LYS A 81 8.54 -8.90 6.41
C LYS A 81 8.38 -8.54 7.88
N THR A 82 7.13 -8.37 8.29
CA THR A 82 6.77 -8.03 9.69
C THR A 82 6.20 -9.23 10.46
N ARG A 83 6.34 -10.44 9.90
CA ARG A 83 5.84 -11.70 10.49
C ARG A 83 4.35 -11.66 10.81
N GLY A 84 3.57 -11.00 9.96
CA GLY A 84 2.12 -10.89 10.07
C GLY A 84 1.62 -9.87 11.10
N ARG A 85 2.51 -9.01 11.63
CA ARG A 85 2.18 -7.91 12.54
C ARG A 85 2.29 -6.57 11.82
N ARG A 86 1.82 -5.49 12.44
CA ARG A 86 2.14 -4.14 11.98
C ARG A 86 3.64 -3.86 12.12
N ALA A 87 4.19 -3.06 11.21
CA ALA A 87 5.53 -2.51 11.29
C ALA A 87 5.68 -1.69 12.59
N ALA A 88 6.80 -1.91 13.27
CA ALA A 88 7.21 -1.20 14.48
C ALA A 88 7.66 0.24 14.19
N TYR A 89 7.84 1.04 15.24
CA TYR A 89 8.27 2.43 15.13
C TYR A 89 9.61 2.65 14.41
N ASN A 90 10.50 1.66 14.42
CA ASN A 90 11.76 1.70 13.68
C ASN A 90 11.68 0.71 12.50
N ILE A 91 11.77 1.24 11.27
CA ILE A 91 11.71 0.44 10.03
C ILE A 91 12.85 -0.57 9.93
N TYR A 92 14.02 -0.26 10.46
CA TYR A 92 15.21 -1.11 10.39
C TYR A 92 15.11 -2.37 11.28
N LEU A 93 14.04 -2.49 12.08
CA LEU A 93 13.72 -3.72 12.79
C LEU A 93 13.06 -4.79 11.89
N HIS A 94 12.71 -4.43 10.65
CA HIS A 94 12.08 -5.32 9.67
C HIS A 94 12.99 -5.55 8.48
N GLU A 95 12.87 -6.73 7.87
CA GLU A 95 13.48 -6.99 6.58
C GLU A 95 12.69 -6.23 5.51
N SER A 96 13.32 -5.24 4.87
CA SER A 96 12.76 -4.56 3.71
C SER A 96 13.06 -5.36 2.46
N VAL A 97 12.00 -5.79 1.76
CA VAL A 97 12.11 -6.58 0.53
C VAL A 97 11.81 -5.74 -0.71
N GLY A 98 11.34 -4.51 -0.55
CA GLY A 98 11.04 -3.65 -1.66
C GLY A 98 10.27 -2.38 -1.32
N GLY A 99 9.89 -1.65 -2.36
CA GLY A 99 9.21 -0.36 -2.24
C GLY A 99 9.43 0.50 -3.47
N THR A 100 9.18 1.80 -3.32
CA THR A 100 9.39 2.79 -4.38
C THR A 100 10.12 4.01 -3.84
N ASP A 101 10.69 4.80 -4.74
CA ASP A 101 11.02 6.19 -4.46
C ASP A 101 9.75 7.03 -4.27
N TYR A 102 9.91 8.22 -3.68
CA TYR A 102 8.83 9.17 -3.52
C TYR A 102 8.71 10.03 -4.78
N VAL A 103 7.54 9.99 -5.43
CA VAL A 103 7.28 10.74 -6.66
C VAL A 103 5.96 11.48 -6.52
N ASN A 104 5.91 12.73 -6.96
CA ASN A 104 4.67 13.47 -7.12
C ASN A 104 3.97 13.04 -8.42
N SER A 105 3.34 11.88 -8.36
CA SER A 105 2.59 11.29 -9.46
C SER A 105 1.23 10.83 -8.97
N ARG A 106 0.28 10.80 -9.90
CA ARG A 106 -1.05 10.23 -9.67
C ARG A 106 -0.98 8.77 -9.23
N GLU A 107 -0.04 8.03 -9.80
CA GLU A 107 0.18 6.61 -9.56
C GLU A 107 1.67 6.31 -9.56
N ILE A 108 2.09 5.45 -8.64
CA ILE A 108 3.40 4.82 -8.60
C ILE A 108 3.23 3.30 -8.63
N SER A 109 4.26 2.59 -9.10
CA SER A 109 4.24 1.13 -9.18
C SER A 109 5.55 0.51 -8.71
N CYS A 110 5.46 -0.76 -8.29
CA CYS A 110 6.60 -1.60 -7.94
C CYS A 110 6.35 -3.01 -8.46
N GLU A 111 7.31 -3.54 -9.21
CA GLU A 111 7.28 -4.90 -9.73
C GLU A 111 8.36 -5.74 -9.04
N MET A 112 8.00 -6.93 -8.56
CA MET A 112 8.96 -7.85 -7.93
C MET A 112 8.48 -9.29 -7.89
N VAL A 113 9.42 -10.16 -7.51
CA VAL A 113 9.14 -11.54 -7.12
C VAL A 113 9.21 -11.61 -5.60
N LEU A 114 8.14 -12.10 -4.98
CA LEU A 114 8.09 -12.37 -3.55
C LEU A 114 8.32 -13.86 -3.32
N ASP A 115 9.26 -14.19 -2.47
CA ASP A 115 9.45 -15.57 -1.99
C ASP A 115 8.25 -16.06 -1.15
N PRO A 116 8.12 -17.36 -0.95
CA PRO A 116 7.14 -17.91 -0.01
C PRO A 116 7.33 -17.35 1.42
N ASP A 117 6.35 -16.58 1.90
CA ASP A 117 6.26 -16.19 3.31
C ASP A 117 4.87 -16.59 3.86
N PRO A 118 4.78 -17.65 4.69
CA PRO A 118 3.52 -18.08 5.30
C PRO A 118 2.83 -17.02 6.15
N LYS A 119 3.58 -16.05 6.68
CA LYS A 119 3.03 -14.92 7.46
C LYS A 119 2.68 -13.72 6.58
N GLY A 120 3.08 -13.73 5.32
CA GLY A 120 2.84 -12.68 4.36
C GLY A 120 3.71 -11.44 4.55
N TYR A 121 3.63 -10.56 3.57
CA TYR A 121 4.34 -9.30 3.49
C TYR A 121 3.45 -8.15 3.92
N THR A 122 4.05 -7.10 4.46
CA THR A 122 3.36 -5.88 4.85
C THR A 122 3.70 -4.76 3.89
N ILE A 123 2.68 -4.21 3.24
CA ILE A 123 2.77 -3.06 2.36
C ILE A 123 2.34 -1.83 3.17
N VAL A 124 3.21 -0.84 3.26
CA VAL A 124 2.97 0.44 3.94
C VAL A 124 3.00 1.56 2.91
N PRO A 125 1.84 2.02 2.39
CA PRO A 125 1.76 3.23 1.58
C PRO A 125 1.95 4.47 2.45
N THR A 126 2.77 5.40 1.97
CA THR A 126 3.16 6.60 2.71
C THR A 126 3.15 7.82 1.79
N THR A 127 2.90 8.99 2.38
CA THR A 127 3.31 10.27 1.80
C THR A 127 4.71 10.62 2.31
N ILE A 128 5.32 11.69 1.79
CA ILE A 128 6.65 12.10 2.25
C ILE A 128 6.57 12.79 3.62
N HIS A 129 5.61 13.70 3.83
CA HIS A 129 5.48 14.46 5.07
C HIS A 129 4.28 13.99 5.91
N PRO A 130 4.39 14.01 7.26
CA PRO A 130 3.24 13.81 8.14
C PRO A 130 2.15 14.85 7.92
N GLY A 131 0.89 14.48 8.15
CA GLY A 131 -0.27 15.36 8.00
C GLY A 131 -0.75 15.57 6.55
N GLU A 132 -0.08 14.98 5.55
CA GLU A 132 -0.55 14.98 4.17
C GLU A 132 -1.74 14.01 4.03
N GLU A 133 -2.95 14.57 4.02
CA GLU A 133 -4.18 13.77 3.99
C GLU A 133 -4.71 13.59 2.57
N ALA A 134 -4.76 12.34 2.10
CA ALA A 134 -5.41 12.01 0.84
C ALA A 134 -5.99 10.58 0.83
N PRO A 135 -7.10 10.37 0.11
CA PRO A 135 -7.57 9.05 -0.26
C PRO A 135 -6.65 8.40 -1.30
N PHE A 136 -6.51 7.08 -1.23
CA PHE A 136 -5.74 6.29 -2.19
C PHE A 136 -6.38 4.94 -2.50
N VAL A 137 -5.93 4.30 -3.58
CA VAL A 137 -6.17 2.88 -3.87
C VAL A 137 -4.83 2.16 -3.98
N LEU A 138 -4.69 1.07 -3.23
CA LEU A 138 -3.58 0.13 -3.36
C LEU A 138 -4.08 -1.08 -4.15
N SER A 139 -3.43 -1.38 -5.28
CA SER A 139 -3.77 -2.53 -6.12
C SER A 139 -2.58 -3.49 -6.24
N VAL A 140 -2.86 -4.79 -6.23
CA VAL A 140 -1.87 -5.85 -6.47
C VAL A 140 -2.33 -6.68 -7.66
N PHE A 141 -1.45 -6.80 -8.65
CA PHE A 141 -1.66 -7.59 -9.85
C PHE A 141 -0.72 -8.79 -9.81
N THR A 142 -1.29 -9.98 -9.86
CA THR A 142 -0.54 -11.24 -9.85
C THR A 142 -1.35 -12.36 -10.47
N LYS A 143 -0.68 -13.42 -10.95
CA LYS A 143 -1.34 -14.66 -11.36
C LYS A 143 -1.67 -15.57 -10.16
N ALA A 144 -0.96 -15.39 -9.04
CA ALA A 144 -1.13 -16.19 -7.84
C ALA A 144 -2.43 -15.84 -7.09
N SER A 145 -2.97 -16.83 -6.38
CA SER A 145 -4.10 -16.62 -5.48
C SER A 145 -3.60 -16.00 -4.17
N ILE A 146 -3.99 -14.74 -3.91
CA ILE A 146 -3.56 -14.01 -2.70
C ILE A 146 -4.76 -13.50 -1.88
N SER A 147 -4.49 -13.18 -0.61
CA SER A 147 -5.30 -12.29 0.21
C SER A 147 -4.57 -10.96 0.41
N LEU A 148 -5.32 -9.86 0.29
CA LEU A 148 -4.87 -8.50 0.59
C LEU A 148 -5.83 -7.90 1.63
N GLU A 149 -5.34 -7.67 2.85
CA GLU A 149 -6.17 -7.28 4.00
C GLU A 149 -5.51 -6.21 4.86
N THR A 150 -6.31 -5.41 5.57
CA THR A 150 -5.81 -4.39 6.50
C THR A 150 -5.17 -5.03 7.74
N LEU A 151 -4.06 -4.45 8.23
CA LEU A 151 -3.38 -4.80 9.48
C LEU A 151 -3.65 -3.83 10.62
#